data_AF-A0A6G1KMF4-F1
#
_entry.id   AF-A0A6G1KMF4-F1
#
_cell.length_a   1.000
_cell.length_b   1.000
_cell.length_c   1.000
_cell.angle_alpha   90.00
_cell.angle_beta   90.00
_cell.angle_gamma   90.00
#
_symmetry.space_group_name_H-M   'P 1'
#
loop_
_entity.id
_entity.type
_entity.pdbx_description
1 polymer ?
#
loop_
_entity_poly.entity_id
_entity_poly.type
_entity_poly.pdbx_seq_one_letter_code
_entity_poly.pdbx_strand_id
1 'polypeptide(L)'
;MTDELTPPPKNQHHALQDPGAHELESSESEEHFSDASEGRSIAAAQPDRSNAASPIPVTRVERVDDQPAYGEVPGTEAYNKRAQDAVPDEVEVVPDGLRSRSASRVDAGDRPITPGGTPIPKTVVEKVDPDTPAYGDVPGTHAYEVRAADALPDVIVKAPQPPERKNAGT
;
A
#
# COMPACT_ATOMS: atom_id res chain seq x y z
N MET A 1 -34.83 10.31 -41.00
CA MET A 1 -34.05 11.56 -40.93
C MET A 1 -32.90 11.26 -40.00
N THR A 2 -31.67 11.32 -40.51
CA THR A 2 -30.44 10.93 -39.83
C THR A 2 -30.05 11.97 -38.79
N ASP A 3 -29.84 11.54 -37.55
CA ASP A 3 -29.38 12.39 -36.45
C ASP A 3 -27.86 12.53 -36.55
N GLU A 4 -27.40 13.69 -37.03
CA GLU A 4 -26.00 13.97 -37.33
C GLU A 4 -25.39 14.77 -36.16
N LEU A 5 -24.54 14.11 -35.38
CA LEU A 5 -23.82 14.74 -34.27
C LEU A 5 -22.73 15.67 -34.82
N THR A 6 -22.99 16.98 -34.77
CA THR A 6 -21.98 17.99 -35.13
C THR A 6 -20.84 18.03 -34.10
N PRO A 7 -19.56 18.06 -34.54
CA PRO A 7 -18.43 18.21 -33.64
C PRO A 7 -18.38 19.63 -33.04
N PRO A 8 -17.84 19.78 -31.82
CA PRO A 8 -17.79 21.09 -31.15
C PRO A 8 -16.90 22.09 -31.92
N PRO A 9 -17.22 23.39 -31.86
CA PRO A 9 -16.48 24.42 -32.58
C PRO A 9 -15.02 24.50 -32.10
N LYS A 10 -14.09 24.44 -33.04
CA LYS A 10 -12.64 24.53 -32.82
C LYS A 10 -12.20 25.99 -32.65
N ASN A 11 -12.63 26.67 -31.61
CA ASN A 11 -12.14 28.01 -31.24
C ASN A 11 -12.95 28.62 -30.09
N GLN A 12 -12.74 28.10 -28.89
CA GLN A 12 -12.73 28.96 -27.72
C GLN A 12 -11.37 28.78 -27.06
N HIS A 13 -10.64 29.89 -27.02
CA HIS A 13 -9.41 30.06 -26.28
C HIS A 13 -9.68 29.89 -24.78
N HIS A 14 -10.01 28.68 -24.34
CA HIS A 14 -9.67 28.23 -23.01
C HIS A 14 -8.21 27.76 -23.10
N ALA A 15 -7.32 28.72 -23.33
CA ALA A 15 -6.02 28.59 -22.71
C ALA A 15 -6.35 28.43 -21.23
N LEU A 16 -6.21 27.21 -20.72
CA LEU A 16 -6.00 26.98 -19.30
C LEU A 16 -4.70 27.74 -19.01
N GLN A 17 -4.82 29.06 -18.78
CA GLN A 17 -3.80 29.82 -18.08
C GLN A 17 -3.75 29.14 -16.72
N ASP A 18 -2.87 28.17 -16.58
CA ASP A 18 -2.39 27.70 -15.30
C ASP A 18 -1.73 28.92 -14.66
N PRO A 19 -2.33 29.54 -13.63
CA PRO A 19 -1.63 30.53 -12.84
C PRO A 19 -0.64 29.74 -12.00
N GLY A 20 0.48 29.37 -12.64
CA GLY A 20 1.55 28.62 -12.01
C GLY A 20 1.89 29.24 -10.66
N ALA A 21 2.25 28.38 -9.70
CA ALA A 21 2.43 28.69 -8.29
C ALA A 21 2.96 30.12 -8.08
N HIS A 22 2.08 31.00 -7.58
CA HIS A 22 2.46 32.34 -7.16
C HIS A 22 3.60 32.21 -6.14
N GLU A 23 4.70 32.94 -6.36
CA GLU A 23 5.80 33.06 -5.40
C GLU A 23 5.21 33.50 -4.06
N LEU A 24 5.12 32.56 -3.13
CA LEU A 24 4.72 32.84 -1.77
C LEU A 24 5.85 33.73 -1.20
N GLU A 25 5.53 35.00 -0.97
CA GLU A 25 6.32 35.88 -0.11
C GLU A 25 6.74 35.08 1.11
N SER A 26 8.06 34.97 1.28
CA SER A 26 8.74 34.18 2.28
C SER A 26 8.01 34.17 3.62
N SER A 27 7.29 33.09 3.90
CA SER A 27 6.90 32.75 5.26
C SER A 27 8.16 32.24 5.96
N GLU A 28 8.99 33.16 6.44
CA GLU A 28 10.07 32.91 7.41
C GLU A 28 9.50 32.51 8.78
N SER A 29 8.67 31.46 8.83
CA SER A 29 8.33 30.77 10.06
C SER A 29 9.21 29.53 10.13
N GLU A 30 10.42 29.75 10.63
CA GLU A 30 11.47 28.76 10.86
C GLU A 30 11.10 27.86 12.05
N GLU A 31 9.98 27.15 11.93
CA GLU A 31 9.56 26.10 12.85
C GLU A 31 10.20 24.79 12.41
N HIS A 32 11.49 24.66 12.73
CA HIS A 32 12.23 23.41 12.54
C HIS A 32 11.66 22.33 13.47
N PHE A 33 10.84 21.44 12.93
CA PHE A 33 10.42 20.20 13.59
C PHE A 33 11.59 19.20 13.63
N SER A 34 12.58 19.46 14.49
CA SER A 34 13.76 18.60 14.68
C SER A 34 13.52 17.34 15.52
N ASP A 35 12.27 16.88 15.68
CA ASP A 35 11.92 15.69 16.49
C ASP A 35 11.88 14.38 15.66
N ALA A 36 11.94 14.46 14.34
CA ALA A 36 12.09 13.27 13.51
C ALA A 36 13.54 12.74 13.63
N SER A 37 13.84 12.05 14.71
CA SER A 37 15.04 11.23 14.83
C SER A 37 14.94 10.08 13.83
N GLU A 38 15.42 10.32 12.62
CA GLU A 38 15.66 9.32 11.58
C GLU A 38 16.75 8.34 12.06
N GLY A 39 16.36 7.42 12.95
CA GLY A 39 17.02 6.13 13.17
C GLY A 39 18.53 6.14 13.33
N ARG A 40 19.11 7.16 13.98
CA ARG A 40 20.56 7.22 14.24
C ARG A 40 20.94 6.30 15.41
N SER A 41 20.81 5.00 15.21
CA SER A 41 21.41 4.01 16.10
C SER A 41 21.81 2.71 15.39
N ILE A 42 22.33 2.77 14.16
CA ILE A 42 23.21 1.72 13.63
C ILE A 42 24.37 2.35 12.87
N ALA A 43 25.21 3.12 13.57
CA ALA A 43 26.49 3.64 13.06
C ALA A 43 27.71 2.84 13.56
N ALA A 44 27.52 1.64 14.10
CA ALA A 44 28.59 0.75 14.57
C ALA A 44 28.57 -0.67 13.96
N ALA A 45 27.72 -0.90 12.96
CA ALA A 45 27.79 -2.06 12.10
C ALA A 45 27.51 -1.57 10.68
N GLN A 46 28.54 -1.14 9.96
CA GLN A 46 28.43 -1.05 8.51
C GLN A 46 28.48 -2.49 7.97
N PRO A 47 27.37 -3.10 7.51
CA PRO A 47 27.54 -4.04 6.41
C PRO A 47 28.04 -3.20 5.24
N ASP A 48 29.13 -3.65 4.62
CA ASP A 48 29.60 -3.15 3.33
C ASP A 48 28.39 -2.89 2.41
N ARG A 49 28.05 -1.61 2.19
CA ARG A 49 26.97 -1.23 1.26
C ARG A 49 27.30 -1.64 -0.18
N SER A 50 28.53 -2.06 -0.45
CA SER A 50 28.96 -2.68 -1.70
C SER A 50 28.47 -4.11 -1.90
N ASN A 51 27.85 -4.73 -0.89
CA ASN A 51 27.36 -6.11 -0.95
C ASN A 51 25.87 -6.25 -0.59
N ALA A 52 25.10 -5.16 -0.67
CA ALA A 52 23.64 -5.25 -0.71
C ALA A 52 23.26 -5.87 -2.06
N ALA A 53 23.32 -7.21 -2.15
CA ALA A 53 22.94 -7.99 -3.32
C ALA A 53 21.41 -8.01 -3.51
N SER A 54 20.77 -6.84 -3.49
CA SER A 54 19.39 -6.73 -3.96
C SER A 54 19.41 -7.02 -5.46
N PRO A 55 18.52 -7.88 -5.97
CA PRO A 55 18.39 -8.13 -7.40
C PRO A 55 18.27 -6.82 -8.18
N ILE A 56 18.89 -6.76 -9.35
CA ILE A 56 18.72 -5.62 -10.27
C ILE A 56 17.23 -5.52 -10.61
N PRO A 57 16.59 -4.34 -10.46
CA PRO A 57 15.22 -4.15 -10.91
C PRO A 57 15.11 -4.43 -12.42
N VAL A 58 14.16 -5.27 -12.82
CA VAL A 58 13.90 -5.60 -14.22
C VAL A 58 12.58 -5.00 -14.68
N THR A 59 12.54 -4.60 -15.95
CA THR A 59 11.36 -4.05 -16.62
C THR A 59 10.76 -5.09 -17.55
N ARG A 60 9.47 -5.40 -17.34
CA ARG A 60 8.73 -6.34 -18.19
C ARG A 60 7.49 -5.69 -18.76
N VAL A 61 7.23 -5.93 -20.05
CA VAL A 61 6.01 -5.51 -20.74
C VAL A 61 5.17 -6.74 -21.08
N GLU A 62 3.87 -6.66 -20.79
CA GLU A 62 2.90 -7.70 -21.13
C GLU A 62 2.02 -7.22 -22.28
N ARG A 63 1.93 -8.01 -23.34
CA ARG A 63 1.10 -7.73 -24.52
C ARG A 63 -0.14 -8.60 -24.50
N VAL A 64 -1.25 -8.08 -25.00
CA VAL A 64 -2.50 -8.84 -25.13
C VAL A 64 -2.46 -9.77 -26.35
N ASP A 65 -1.75 -9.37 -27.40
CA ASP A 65 -1.58 -10.13 -28.64
C ASP A 65 -0.15 -10.02 -29.20
N ASP A 66 0.14 -10.91 -30.15
CA ASP A 66 1.40 -10.95 -30.90
C ASP A 66 1.39 -10.05 -32.14
N GLN A 67 0.35 -9.22 -32.33
CA GLN A 67 0.22 -8.42 -33.55
C GLN A 67 1.11 -7.17 -33.45
N PRO A 68 1.88 -6.86 -34.51
CA PRO A 68 2.75 -5.68 -34.50
C PRO A 68 1.90 -4.41 -34.46
N ALA A 69 2.20 -3.54 -33.49
CA ALA A 69 1.57 -2.22 -33.41
C ALA A 69 2.18 -1.28 -34.46
N TYR A 70 1.50 -0.16 -34.74
CA TYR A 70 1.98 0.85 -35.70
C TYR A 70 3.42 1.32 -35.44
N GLY A 71 3.84 1.39 -34.18
CA GLY A 71 5.20 1.74 -33.76
C GLY A 71 6.24 0.61 -33.84
N GLU A 72 5.87 -0.58 -34.29
CA GLU A 72 6.76 -1.74 -34.46
C GLU A 72 7.01 -2.08 -35.92
N VAL A 73 6.20 -1.52 -36.82
CA VAL A 73 6.33 -1.74 -38.26
C VAL A 73 7.41 -0.80 -38.82
N PRO A 74 8.49 -1.34 -39.42
CA PRO A 74 9.52 -0.50 -40.04
C PRO A 74 8.95 0.44 -41.11
N GLY A 75 9.46 1.67 -41.15
CA GLY A 75 9.06 2.69 -42.13
C GLY A 75 7.92 3.61 -41.67
N THR A 76 7.34 3.39 -40.48
CA THR A 76 6.40 4.34 -39.88
C THR A 76 7.13 5.42 -39.08
N GLU A 77 6.51 6.59 -38.93
CA GLU A 77 7.05 7.65 -38.07
C GLU A 77 7.15 7.21 -36.60
N ALA A 78 6.17 6.43 -36.14
CA ALA A 78 6.12 5.90 -34.78
C ALA A 78 7.27 4.92 -34.51
N TYR A 79 7.64 4.08 -35.49
CA TYR A 79 8.79 3.19 -35.40
C TYR A 79 10.10 3.95 -35.24
N ASN A 80 10.31 5.03 -36.01
CA ASN A 80 11.53 5.84 -35.92
C ASN A 80 11.66 6.54 -34.57
N LYS A 81 10.55 7.00 -33.98
CA LYS A 81 10.51 7.55 -32.63
C LYS A 81 10.85 6.47 -31.59
N ARG A 82 10.19 5.31 -31.68
CA ARG A 82 10.36 4.19 -30.74
C ARG A 82 11.75 3.55 -30.81
N ALA A 83 12.42 3.61 -31.95
CA ALA A 83 13.80 3.14 -32.09
C ALA A 83 14.80 3.91 -31.21
N GLN A 84 14.43 5.10 -30.69
CA GLN A 84 15.21 5.85 -29.72
C GLN A 84 14.83 5.53 -28.26
N ASP A 85 13.72 4.84 -28.03
CA ASP A 85 13.24 4.47 -26.70
C ASP A 85 14.06 3.29 -26.14
N ALA A 86 14.12 3.17 -24.82
CA ALA A 86 14.74 2.02 -24.16
C ALA A 86 13.93 0.74 -24.41
N VAL A 87 14.64 -0.38 -24.61
CA VAL A 87 14.03 -1.70 -24.78
C VAL A 87 13.84 -2.34 -23.39
N PRO A 88 12.64 -2.87 -23.07
CA PRO A 88 12.41 -3.57 -21.82
C PRO A 88 13.20 -4.88 -21.77
N ASP A 89 13.49 -5.36 -20.56
CA ASP A 89 14.25 -6.59 -20.36
C ASP A 89 13.46 -7.83 -20.83
N GLU A 90 12.16 -7.86 -20.54
CA GLU A 90 11.29 -8.98 -20.87
C GLU A 90 10.01 -8.51 -21.57
N VAL A 91 9.55 -9.27 -22.58
CA VAL A 91 8.25 -9.07 -23.24
C VAL A 91 7.52 -10.40 -23.24
N GLU A 92 6.35 -10.46 -22.58
CA GLU A 92 5.48 -11.65 -22.52
C GLU A 92 4.14 -11.33 -23.17
N VAL A 93 3.56 -12.27 -23.91
CA VAL A 93 2.20 -12.11 -24.47
C VAL A 93 1.23 -12.91 -23.62
N VAL A 94 0.31 -12.21 -22.97
CA VAL A 94 -0.72 -12.73 -22.07
C VAL A 94 -2.09 -12.44 -22.71
N PRO A 95 -2.70 -13.43 -23.38
CA PRO A 95 -4.02 -13.28 -23.98
C PRO A 95 -5.10 -12.88 -22.98
N ASP A 96 -6.11 -12.18 -23.49
CA ASP A 96 -7.27 -11.78 -22.69
C ASP A 96 -7.93 -12.98 -21.98
N GLY A 97 -8.18 -12.81 -20.68
CA GLY A 97 -8.76 -13.84 -19.81
C GLY A 97 -7.73 -14.77 -19.15
N LEU A 98 -6.46 -14.71 -19.55
CA LEU A 98 -5.37 -15.36 -18.82
C LEU A 98 -4.78 -14.39 -17.79
N ARG A 99 -4.44 -14.92 -16.61
CA ARG A 99 -3.80 -14.11 -15.57
C ARG A 99 -2.32 -13.96 -15.86
N SER A 100 -1.86 -12.71 -15.83
CA SER A 100 -0.45 -12.36 -15.80
C SER A 100 0.31 -13.16 -14.73
N ARG A 101 1.50 -13.66 -15.08
CA ARG A 101 2.42 -14.31 -14.13
C ARG A 101 3.11 -13.29 -13.22
N SER A 102 2.80 -11.99 -13.37
CA SER A 102 3.29 -10.87 -12.57
C SER A 102 2.44 -10.55 -11.35
N ALA A 103 1.38 -11.30 -11.08
CA ALA A 103 0.90 -11.33 -9.71
C ALA A 103 2.10 -11.80 -8.88
N SER A 104 2.70 -10.85 -8.11
CA SER A 104 3.73 -11.02 -7.09
C SER A 104 4.16 -12.47 -6.86
N ARG A 105 5.47 -12.79 -6.79
CA ARG A 105 5.98 -14.15 -6.44
C ARG A 105 5.32 -14.82 -5.21
N VAL A 106 4.50 -14.11 -4.45
CA VAL A 106 3.54 -14.67 -3.50
C VAL A 106 2.42 -15.41 -4.25
N ASP A 107 2.23 -16.69 -3.92
CA ASP A 107 1.06 -17.44 -4.37
C ASP A 107 -0.23 -16.64 -4.11
N ALA A 108 -1.29 -16.86 -4.89
CA ALA A 108 -2.56 -16.16 -4.65
C ALA A 108 -3.11 -16.39 -3.22
N GLY A 109 -2.72 -17.50 -2.58
CA GLY A 109 -2.97 -17.78 -1.16
C GLY A 109 -2.05 -17.03 -0.17
N ASP A 110 -0.85 -16.62 -0.60
CA ASP A 110 0.11 -15.85 0.19
C ASP A 110 -0.02 -14.34 -0.02
N ARG A 111 -0.89 -13.91 -0.94
CA ARG A 111 -1.15 -12.49 -1.16
C ARG A 111 -1.91 -11.95 0.04
N PRO A 112 -1.32 -11.05 0.85
CA PRO A 112 -1.99 -10.48 2.00
C PRO A 112 -3.24 -9.74 1.52
N ILE A 113 -4.35 -9.95 2.21
CA ILE A 113 -5.68 -9.40 1.89
C ILE A 113 -5.68 -7.86 1.85
N THR A 114 -4.66 -7.21 2.41
CA THR A 114 -4.58 -5.75 2.51
C THR A 114 -3.78 -5.14 1.36
N PRO A 115 -4.14 -3.92 0.90
CA PRO A 115 -3.39 -3.17 -0.12
C PRO A 115 -1.91 -2.91 0.22
N GLY A 116 -1.52 -3.05 1.49
CA GLY A 116 -0.18 -2.74 2.00
C GLY A 116 0.77 -3.94 2.13
N GLY A 117 0.38 -5.15 1.72
CA GLY A 117 1.35 -6.26 1.73
C GLY A 117 1.56 -6.90 3.12
N THR A 118 0.82 -6.49 4.15
CA THR A 118 1.00 -6.96 5.53
C THR A 118 -0.26 -7.65 6.06
N PRO A 119 -0.12 -8.71 6.88
CA PRO A 119 -1.28 -9.31 7.54
C PRO A 119 -1.96 -8.25 8.43
N ILE A 120 -3.29 -8.28 8.49
CA ILE A 120 -4.07 -7.36 9.33
C ILE A 120 -3.64 -7.59 10.80
N PRO A 121 -3.14 -6.57 11.51
CA PRO A 121 -2.85 -6.68 12.93
C PRO A 121 -4.11 -7.06 13.69
N LYS A 122 -4.00 -8.03 14.60
CA LYS A 122 -5.11 -8.48 15.45
C LYS A 122 -4.94 -7.96 16.87
N THR A 123 -6.05 -7.56 17.46
CA THR A 123 -6.16 -7.17 18.87
C THR A 123 -6.46 -8.40 19.73
N VAL A 124 -5.66 -8.60 20.78
CA VAL A 124 -5.80 -9.74 21.70
C VAL A 124 -5.97 -9.20 23.11
N VAL A 125 -7.04 -9.65 23.79
CA VAL A 125 -7.33 -9.27 25.18
C VAL A 125 -7.26 -10.50 26.07
N GLU A 126 -6.50 -10.42 27.16
CA GLU A 126 -6.45 -11.48 28.17
C GLU A 126 -7.47 -11.20 29.29
N LYS A 127 -8.35 -12.15 29.58
CA LYS A 127 -9.31 -12.11 30.70
C LYS A 127 -8.97 -13.17 31.73
N VAL A 128 -9.04 -12.83 33.02
CA VAL A 128 -8.84 -13.79 34.13
C VAL A 128 -9.90 -14.89 34.08
N ASP A 129 -11.15 -14.49 33.87
CA ASP A 129 -12.27 -15.40 33.69
C ASP A 129 -13.09 -14.96 32.46
N PRO A 130 -12.94 -15.62 31.30
CA PRO A 130 -13.64 -15.22 30.08
C PRO A 130 -15.13 -15.56 30.11
N ASP A 131 -15.55 -16.50 30.95
CA ASP A 131 -16.94 -16.96 31.04
C ASP A 131 -17.80 -16.03 31.91
N THR A 132 -17.16 -15.21 32.74
CA THR A 132 -17.84 -14.26 33.64
C THR A 132 -17.79 -12.85 33.03
N PRO A 133 -18.95 -12.20 32.79
CA PRO A 133 -18.97 -10.85 32.21
C PRO A 133 -18.31 -9.84 33.17
N ALA A 134 -17.43 -8.99 32.63
CA ALA A 134 -16.83 -7.91 33.39
C ALA A 134 -17.82 -6.74 33.54
N TYR A 135 -17.54 -5.81 34.46
CA TYR A 135 -18.36 -4.62 34.67
C TYR A 135 -18.62 -3.82 33.37
N GLY A 136 -17.66 -3.79 32.44
CA GLY A 136 -17.80 -3.13 31.14
C GLY A 136 -18.49 -3.95 30.05
N ASP A 137 -18.82 -5.22 30.29
CA ASP A 137 -19.51 -6.10 29.33
C ASP A 137 -21.03 -6.10 29.56
N VAL A 138 -21.51 -5.59 30.71
CA VAL A 138 -22.92 -5.62 31.11
C VAL A 138 -23.65 -4.36 30.64
N PRO A 139 -24.71 -4.47 29.82
CA PRO A 139 -25.50 -3.31 29.40
C PRO A 139 -26.08 -2.53 30.58
N GLY A 140 -26.03 -1.20 30.50
CA GLY A 140 -26.54 -0.29 31.52
C GLY A 140 -25.57 0.02 32.68
N THR A 141 -24.34 -0.48 32.63
CA THR A 141 -23.27 0.01 33.51
C THR A 141 -22.58 1.24 32.90
N HIS A 142 -22.05 2.13 33.75
CA HIS A 142 -21.26 3.28 33.28
C HIS A 142 -20.05 2.84 32.43
N ALA A 143 -19.41 1.72 32.78
CA ALA A 143 -18.25 1.23 32.02
C ALA A 143 -18.64 0.70 30.63
N TYR A 144 -19.83 0.11 30.49
CA TYR A 144 -20.36 -0.33 29.20
C TYR A 144 -20.67 0.86 28.29
N GLU A 145 -21.28 1.93 28.83
CA GLU A 145 -21.58 3.14 28.07
C GLU A 145 -20.31 3.84 27.55
N VAL A 146 -19.28 3.94 28.40
CA VAL A 146 -17.99 4.54 27.99
C VAL A 146 -17.31 3.70 26.90
N ARG A 147 -17.40 2.37 26.97
CA ARG A 147 -16.77 1.45 26.00
C ARG A 147 -17.63 1.18 24.76
N ALA A 148 -18.85 1.69 24.70
CA ALA A 148 -19.74 1.43 23.57
C ALA A 148 -19.19 1.98 22.23
N ALA A 149 -18.29 2.97 22.29
CA ALA A 149 -17.58 3.51 21.12
C ALA A 149 -16.25 2.79 20.83
N ASP A 150 -15.75 1.95 21.73
CA ASP A 150 -14.50 1.23 21.55
C ASP A 150 -14.68 0.06 20.58
N ALA A 151 -13.59 -0.29 19.87
CA ALA A 151 -13.59 -1.47 19.00
C ALA A 151 -13.60 -2.76 19.81
N LEU A 152 -14.34 -3.77 19.33
CA LEU A 152 -14.33 -5.10 19.91
C LEU A 152 -13.02 -5.82 19.56
N PRO A 153 -12.40 -6.55 20.52
CA PRO A 153 -11.18 -7.28 20.24
C PRO A 153 -11.43 -8.50 19.34
N ASP A 154 -10.41 -8.88 18.57
CA ASP A 154 -10.50 -10.04 17.65
C ASP A 154 -10.42 -11.37 18.41
N VAL A 155 -9.60 -11.43 19.46
CA VAL A 155 -9.36 -12.66 20.24
C VAL A 155 -9.37 -12.35 21.72
N ILE A 156 -10.09 -13.17 22.49
CA ILE A 156 -10.10 -13.13 23.95
C ILE A 156 -9.47 -14.43 24.47
N VAL A 157 -8.41 -14.33 25.27
CA VAL A 157 -7.71 -15.49 25.85
C VAL A 157 -7.82 -15.50 27.37
N LYS A 158 -7.78 -16.69 27.98
CA LYS A 158 -7.78 -16.84 29.43
C LYS A 158 -6.37 -16.62 30.01
N ALA A 159 -6.25 -15.72 30.98
CA ALA A 159 -4.98 -15.47 31.66
C ALA A 159 -4.53 -16.70 32.47
N PRO A 160 -3.21 -16.97 32.57
CA PRO A 160 -2.70 -18.08 33.37
C PRO A 160 -2.98 -17.86 34.86
N GLN A 161 -3.36 -18.92 35.57
CA GLN A 161 -3.61 -18.84 37.01
C GLN A 161 -2.27 -18.64 37.76
N PRO A 162 -2.21 -17.69 38.71
CA PRO A 162 -1.04 -17.54 39.57
C PRO A 162 -0.87 -18.80 40.44
N PRO A 163 0.38 -19.18 40.79
CA PRO A 163 0.62 -20.35 41.62
C PRO A 163 -0.02 -20.20 43.00
N GLU A 164 -0.77 -21.21 43.43
CA GLU A 164 -1.36 -21.24 44.76
C GLU A 164 -0.26 -21.21 45.82
N ARG A 165 -0.26 -20.16 46.66
CA ARG A 165 0.58 -20.12 47.85
C ARG A 165 0.00 -21.09 48.88
N LYS A 166 0.64 -22.24 49.05
CA LYS A 166 0.37 -23.12 50.19
C LYS A 166 0.75 -22.36 51.46
N ASN A 167 -0.25 -21.85 52.18
CA ASN A 167 -0.06 -21.33 53.52
C ASN A 167 0.33 -22.52 54.41
N ALA A 168 1.63 -22.67 54.67
CA ALA A 168 2.11 -23.53 55.73
C ALA A 168 1.71 -22.87 57.05
N GLY A 169 0.58 -23.30 57.60
CA GLY A 169 0.12 -22.92 58.93
C GLY A 169 1.10 -23.45 59.98
N THR A 170 1.45 -22.56 60.91
CA THR A 170 2.26 -22.76 62.12
C THR A 170 1.60 -23.69 63.12
#